data_AF-A0A3C0ZCZ0-F1
#
_entry.id   AF-A0A3C0ZCZ0-F1
#
_cell.length_a   1.000
_cell.length_b   1.000
_cell.length_c   1.000
_cell.angle_alpha   90.00
_cell.angle_beta   90.00
_cell.angle_gamma   90.00
#
_symmetry.space_group_name_H-M   'P 1'
#
loop_
_entity.id
_entity.type
_entity.pdbx_description
1 polymer ?
#
loop_
_entity_poly.entity_id
_entity_poly.type
_entity_poly.pdbx_seq_one_letter_code
_entity_poly.pdbx_strand_id
1 'polypeptide(L)'
;MGGYQHWFYDAELALLRLYNDDKDQLYFKYIPIGTFSLISETWMWSWCNDHCIEPNKDSTFAVREFGIKNDYRKLTDGTFPADEFDCWEFAAISFDLLGGIGVYRVSTEKLQSYFLIIAVLEEDSREVIHFNQEKVECKIHERSRPAFVCKHLNLEDPKGFEEAYQTYRGMELGDDDDFQAW
;
A
#
# COMPACT_ATOMS: atom_id res chain seq x y z
N MET A 1 -18.73 0.93 14.69
CA MET A 1 -17.64 0.01 14.30
C MET A 1 -16.66 -0.12 15.47
N GLY A 2 -17.03 -0.90 16.51
CA GLY A 2 -16.24 -1.01 17.76
C GLY A 2 -15.88 -2.44 18.14
N GLY A 3 -15.81 -3.35 17.16
CA GLY A 3 -15.58 -4.78 17.41
C GLY A 3 -14.11 -5.23 17.30
N TYR A 4 -13.31 -4.56 16.47
CA TYR A 4 -11.94 -5.01 16.13
C TYR A 4 -10.88 -4.29 16.96
N GLN A 5 -10.00 -5.06 17.60
CA GLN A 5 -8.95 -4.56 18.49
C GLN A 5 -7.65 -4.21 17.77
N HIS A 6 -7.41 -4.82 16.60
CA HIS A 6 -6.17 -4.67 15.86
C HIS A 6 -6.42 -4.20 14.43
N TRP A 7 -5.43 -3.49 13.90
CA TRP A 7 -5.39 -3.06 12.51
C TRP A 7 -3.98 -3.25 11.96
N PHE A 8 -3.88 -3.52 10.67
CA PHE A 8 -2.64 -3.51 9.91
C PHE A 8 -2.93 -3.02 8.50
N TYR A 9 -2.05 -2.24 7.90
CA TYR A 9 -2.20 -1.81 6.52
C TYR A 9 -0.91 -2.09 5.73
N ASP A 10 -1.06 -2.44 4.46
CA ASP A 10 0.04 -2.59 3.50
C ASP A 10 -0.09 -1.48 2.46
N ALA A 11 0.85 -0.53 2.50
CA ALA A 11 0.84 0.65 1.65
C ALA A 11 1.00 0.31 0.17
N GLU A 12 1.82 -0.69 -0.18
CA GLU A 12 2.00 -1.11 -1.57
C GLU A 12 0.70 -1.62 -2.19
N LEU A 13 -0.11 -2.31 -1.38
CA LEU A 13 -1.40 -2.83 -1.83
C LEU A 13 -2.56 -1.88 -1.58
N ALA A 14 -2.37 -0.79 -0.83
CA ALA A 14 -3.43 0.07 -0.32
C ALA A 14 -4.58 -0.75 0.29
N LEU A 15 -4.21 -1.68 1.17
CA LEU A 15 -5.12 -2.58 1.88
C LEU A 15 -5.06 -2.35 3.38
N LEU A 16 -6.22 -2.20 4.00
CA LEU A 16 -6.41 -2.13 5.45
C LEU A 16 -7.07 -3.41 5.94
N ARG A 17 -6.44 -4.08 6.91
CA ARG A 17 -6.99 -5.23 7.64
C ARG A 17 -7.40 -4.78 9.04
N LEU A 18 -8.63 -5.09 9.44
CA LEU A 18 -9.11 -4.99 10.82
C LEU A 18 -9.33 -6.42 11.34
N TYR A 19 -8.89 -6.73 12.56
CA TYR A 19 -8.96 -8.09 13.08
C TYR A 19 -8.97 -8.17 14.60
N ASN A 20 -9.52 -9.27 15.13
CA ASN A 20 -9.42 -9.69 16.53
C ASN A 20 -8.54 -10.92 16.68
N ASP A 21 -8.75 -11.90 15.79
CA ASP A 21 -7.99 -13.14 15.65
C ASP A 21 -7.98 -13.57 14.18
N ASP A 22 -7.42 -14.74 13.85
CA ASP A 22 -7.29 -15.26 12.49
C ASP A 22 -8.61 -15.63 11.78
N LYS A 23 -9.76 -15.59 12.48
CA LYS A 23 -11.08 -15.94 11.93
C LYS A 23 -12.05 -14.77 11.89
N ASP A 24 -11.84 -13.76 12.71
CA ASP A 24 -12.64 -12.53 12.74
C ASP A 24 -11.83 -11.36 12.17
N GLN A 25 -11.90 -11.21 10.84
CA GLN A 25 -11.11 -10.25 10.07
C GLN A 25 -11.92 -9.59 8.97
N LEU A 26 -11.56 -8.36 8.63
CA LEU A 26 -12.10 -7.62 7.50
C LEU A 26 -10.98 -6.97 6.72
N TYR A 27 -11.11 -7.00 5.40
CA TYR A 27 -10.16 -6.40 4.47
C TYR A 27 -10.85 -5.30 3.68
N PHE A 28 -10.16 -4.17 3.56
CA PHE A 28 -10.67 -2.99 2.88
C PHE A 28 -9.65 -2.47 1.90
N LYS A 29 -10.12 -2.09 0.71
CA LYS A 29 -9.35 -1.23 -0.18
C LYS A 29 -9.52 0.22 0.25
N TYR A 30 -8.43 0.97 0.30
CA TYR A 30 -8.46 2.37 0.70
C TYR A 30 -7.70 3.28 -0.25
N ILE A 31 -8.01 4.58 -0.23
CA ILE A 31 -7.18 5.67 -0.79
C ILE A 31 -6.58 6.45 0.38
N PRO A 32 -5.26 6.71 0.43
CA PRO A 32 -4.70 7.55 1.47
C PRO A 32 -5.12 9.00 1.24
N ILE A 33 -5.70 9.64 2.25
CA ILE A 33 -6.15 11.03 2.18
C ILE A 33 -5.01 11.96 2.57
N GLY A 34 -4.44 11.71 3.75
CA GLY A 34 -3.36 12.49 4.32
C GLY A 34 -2.98 11.99 5.71
N THR A 35 -1.99 12.66 6.29
CA THR A 35 -1.48 12.36 7.62
C THR A 35 -1.43 13.61 8.49
N PHE A 36 -1.67 13.42 9.77
CA PHE A 36 -1.58 14.47 10.79
C PHE A 36 -0.48 14.11 11.79
N SER A 37 0.54 14.96 11.86
CA SER A 37 1.63 14.83 12.83
C SER A 37 1.20 15.37 14.17
N LEU A 38 1.17 14.51 15.19
CA LEU A 38 0.89 14.89 16.58
C LEU A 38 2.06 15.64 17.23
N ILE A 39 3.25 15.62 16.61
CA ILE A 39 4.45 16.30 17.10
C ILE A 39 4.48 17.75 16.63
N SER A 40 4.23 17.97 15.33
CA SER A 40 4.33 19.27 14.69
C SER A 40 2.98 19.96 14.49
N GLU A 41 1.88 19.27 14.82
CA GLU A 41 0.50 19.77 14.63
C GLU A 41 0.26 20.23 13.18
N THR A 42 0.71 19.40 12.24
CA THR A 42 0.63 19.68 10.80
C THR A 42 -0.08 18.57 10.07
N TRP A 43 -0.96 18.96 9.15
CA TRP A 43 -1.53 18.10 8.14
C TRP A 43 -0.61 18.04 6.91
N MET A 44 -0.48 16.86 6.32
CA MET A 44 0.17 16.64 5.03
C MET A 44 -0.76 15.83 4.13
N TRP A 45 -1.07 16.35 2.95
CA TRP A 45 -1.85 15.63 1.96
C TRP A 45 -1.06 14.47 1.35
N SER A 46 -1.75 13.37 1.05
CA SER A 46 -1.12 12.21 0.41
C SER A 46 -0.53 12.52 -0.96
N TRP A 47 -1.16 13.38 -1.77
CA TRP A 47 -0.59 13.84 -3.04
C TRP A 47 0.71 14.66 -2.88
N CYS A 48 0.96 15.25 -1.71
CA CYS A 48 2.18 16.01 -1.43
C CYS A 48 3.30 15.13 -0.87
N ASN A 49 2.97 13.91 -0.43
CA ASN A 49 3.94 13.03 0.20
C ASN A 49 4.67 12.18 -0.87
N ASP A 50 5.87 12.61 -1.24
CA ASP A 50 6.72 11.89 -2.20
C ASP A 50 7.15 10.50 -1.70
N HIS A 51 7.14 10.29 -0.38
CA HIS A 51 7.46 9.00 0.24
C HIS A 51 6.25 8.06 0.36
N CYS A 52 5.04 8.53 0.02
CA CYS A 52 3.84 7.71 -0.06
C CYS A 52 3.94 6.81 -1.29
N ILE A 53 3.94 5.49 -1.08
CA ILE A 53 4.09 4.48 -2.13
C ILE A 53 2.75 3.90 -2.58
N GLU A 54 1.67 4.31 -1.93
CA GLU A 54 0.31 3.86 -2.20
C GLU A 54 -0.08 4.15 -3.67
N PRO A 55 -0.52 3.13 -4.43
CA PRO A 55 -0.73 3.24 -5.88
C PRO A 55 -1.84 4.22 -6.29
N ASN A 56 -2.72 4.61 -5.37
CA ASN A 56 -3.88 5.44 -5.64
C ASN A 56 -3.83 6.82 -4.95
N LYS A 57 -2.67 7.22 -4.40
CA LYS A 57 -2.50 8.53 -3.74
C LYS A 57 -2.85 9.70 -4.66
N ASP A 58 -2.58 9.57 -5.95
CA ASP A 58 -2.82 10.59 -6.97
C ASP A 58 -4.32 10.92 -7.13
N SER A 59 -5.22 10.04 -6.69
CA SER A 59 -6.65 10.34 -6.64
C SER A 59 -6.93 11.61 -5.82
N THR A 60 -6.10 11.89 -4.80
CA THR A 60 -6.24 13.09 -3.97
C THR A 60 -5.87 14.39 -4.69
N PHE A 61 -5.32 14.36 -5.91
CA PHE A 61 -5.20 15.56 -6.75
C PHE A 61 -6.57 16.19 -7.04
N ALA A 62 -7.66 15.42 -7.09
CA ALA A 62 -9.00 15.98 -7.27
C ALA A 62 -9.39 16.94 -6.12
N VAL A 63 -8.91 16.69 -4.90
CA VAL A 63 -9.11 17.59 -3.75
C VAL A 63 -8.34 18.90 -3.95
N ARG A 64 -7.11 18.81 -4.46
CA ARG A 64 -6.30 20.00 -4.81
C ARG A 64 -6.96 20.83 -5.91
N GLU A 65 -7.45 20.20 -6.97
CA GLU A 65 -8.18 20.86 -8.05
C GLU A 65 -9.45 21.54 -7.55
N PHE A 66 -10.17 20.90 -6.62
CA PHE A 66 -11.31 21.51 -5.95
C PHE A 66 -10.90 22.75 -5.12
N GLY A 67 -9.78 22.66 -4.41
CA GLY A 67 -9.18 23.80 -3.70
C GLY A 67 -8.89 24.99 -4.61
N ILE A 68 -8.26 24.75 -5.77
CA ILE A 68 -7.94 25.79 -6.76
C ILE A 68 -9.21 26.47 -7.27
N LYS A 69 -10.25 25.69 -7.61
CA LYS A 69 -11.52 26.22 -8.13
C LYS A 69 -12.26 27.11 -7.13
N ASN A 70 -12.07 26.87 -5.84
CA ASN A 70 -12.78 27.56 -4.76
C ASN A 70 -11.89 28.54 -3.97
N ASP A 71 -10.66 28.80 -4.43
CA ASP A 71 -9.67 29.66 -3.75
C ASP A 71 -9.45 29.27 -2.27
N TYR A 72 -9.40 27.96 -1.99
CA TYR A 72 -9.29 27.44 -0.63
C TYR A 72 -7.93 26.80 -0.37
N ARG A 73 -7.05 27.59 0.25
CA ARG A 73 -5.62 27.28 0.41
C ARG A 73 -5.30 26.00 1.16
N LYS A 74 -6.11 25.60 2.16
CA LYS A 74 -5.86 24.37 2.93
C LYS A 74 -5.97 23.10 2.06
N LEU A 75 -6.59 23.16 0.88
CA LEU A 75 -6.64 22.04 -0.06
C LEU A 75 -5.54 22.10 -1.12
N THR A 76 -4.87 23.25 -1.27
CA THR A 76 -3.82 23.47 -2.29
C THR A 76 -2.41 23.46 -1.71
N ASP A 77 -2.27 23.85 -0.45
CA ASP A 77 -1.01 23.83 0.28
C ASP A 77 -0.77 22.39 0.76
N GLY A 78 0.38 21.81 0.41
CA GLY A 78 0.61 20.37 0.61
C GLY A 78 0.87 19.95 2.05
N THR A 79 1.44 20.85 2.85
CA THR A 79 1.64 20.67 4.30
C THR A 79 1.43 22.00 5.01
N PHE A 80 0.65 22.00 6.09
CA PHE A 80 0.30 23.22 6.83
C PHE A 80 -0.13 22.90 8.27
N PRO A 81 -0.10 23.88 9.19
CA PRO A 81 -0.63 23.72 10.54
C PRO A 81 -2.13 23.40 10.53
N ALA A 82 -2.54 22.41 11.31
CA ALA A 82 -3.92 21.95 11.37
C ALA A 82 -4.25 21.41 12.78
N ASP A 83 -5.52 21.21 13.07
CA ASP A 83 -5.98 20.49 14.26
C ASP A 83 -6.79 19.24 13.89
N GLU A 84 -7.30 18.53 14.90
CA GLU A 84 -8.09 17.32 14.68
C GLU A 84 -9.41 17.60 13.93
N PHE A 85 -10.01 18.78 14.09
CA PHE A 85 -11.25 19.13 13.39
C PHE A 85 -10.96 19.33 11.90
N ASP A 86 -9.92 20.08 11.57
CA ASP A 86 -9.41 20.24 10.21
C ASP A 86 -9.21 18.87 9.54
N CYS A 87 -8.59 17.92 10.23
CA CYS A 87 -8.34 16.58 9.69
C CYS A 87 -9.63 15.84 9.28
N TRP A 88 -10.67 15.90 10.12
CA TRP A 88 -11.97 15.29 9.81
C TRP A 88 -12.72 16.03 8.70
N GLU A 89 -12.60 17.36 8.64
CA GLU A 89 -13.15 18.15 7.53
C GLU A 89 -12.51 17.76 6.20
N PHE A 90 -11.18 17.63 6.15
CA PHE A 90 -10.45 17.18 4.97
C PHE A 90 -10.82 15.77 4.55
N ALA A 91 -11.04 14.87 5.52
CA ALA A 91 -11.49 13.53 5.23
C ALA A 91 -12.93 13.51 4.69
N ALA A 92 -13.82 14.35 5.21
CA ALA A 92 -15.19 14.51 4.72
C ALA A 92 -15.23 15.09 3.30
N ILE A 93 -14.42 16.11 3.01
CA ILE A 93 -14.27 16.68 1.66
C ILE A 93 -13.78 15.60 0.69
N SER A 94 -12.76 14.83 1.09
CA SER A 94 -12.22 13.75 0.26
C SER A 94 -13.24 12.64 0.01
N PHE A 95 -14.05 12.30 1.02
CA PHE A 95 -15.16 11.36 0.88
C PHE A 95 -16.21 11.83 -0.13
N ASP A 96 -16.62 13.09 -0.04
CA ASP A 96 -17.61 13.68 -0.96
C ASP A 96 -17.10 13.74 -2.40
N LEU A 97 -15.84 14.13 -2.60
CA LEU A 97 -15.26 14.31 -3.94
C LEU A 97 -14.87 13.01 -4.63
N LEU A 98 -14.29 12.06 -3.91
CA LEU A 98 -13.73 10.84 -4.51
C LEU A 98 -14.73 9.69 -4.53
N GLY A 99 -15.77 9.76 -3.69
CA GLY A 99 -16.67 8.65 -3.43
C GLY A 99 -16.00 7.57 -2.59
N GLY A 100 -16.72 7.08 -1.60
CA GLY A 100 -16.28 5.99 -0.75
C GLY A 100 -17.43 5.46 0.09
N ILE A 101 -17.15 4.42 0.87
CA ILE A 101 -18.12 3.81 1.79
C ILE A 101 -17.86 4.20 3.25
N GLY A 102 -16.72 4.82 3.54
CA GLY A 102 -16.43 5.39 4.85
C GLY A 102 -15.03 5.97 4.93
N VAL A 103 -14.71 6.57 6.07
CA VAL A 103 -13.36 7.05 6.40
C VAL A 103 -12.88 6.27 7.62
N TYR A 104 -11.62 5.87 7.60
CA TYR A 104 -10.97 5.23 8.74
C TYR A 104 -9.71 5.99 9.13
N ARG A 105 -9.50 6.19 10.43
CA ARG A 105 -8.30 6.81 10.98
C ARG A 105 -7.47 5.75 11.68
N VAL A 106 -6.24 5.61 11.22
CA VAL A 106 -5.19 4.85 11.88
C VAL A 106 -4.38 5.79 12.76
N SER A 107 -4.20 5.45 14.04
CA SER A 107 -3.43 6.27 14.98
C SER A 107 -2.22 5.50 15.50
N THR A 108 -1.06 6.15 15.44
CA THR A 108 0.17 5.77 16.15
C THR A 108 0.48 6.81 17.23
N GLU A 109 1.55 6.63 17.99
CA GLU A 109 1.95 7.59 19.04
C GLU A 109 2.22 9.00 18.50
N LYS A 110 2.63 9.13 17.23
CA LYS A 110 3.16 10.38 16.66
C LYS A 110 2.41 10.86 15.42
N LEU A 111 1.63 9.99 14.80
CA LEU A 111 1.05 10.22 13.48
C LEU A 111 -0.34 9.59 13.41
N GLN A 112 -1.28 10.34 12.85
CA GLN A 112 -2.58 9.82 12.46
C GLN A 112 -2.65 9.77 10.93
N SER A 113 -3.01 8.63 10.36
CA SER A 113 -3.22 8.46 8.93
C SER A 113 -4.71 8.32 8.64
N TYR A 114 -5.20 9.06 7.66
CA TYR A 114 -6.61 9.08 7.27
C TYR A 114 -6.79 8.38 5.93
N PHE A 115 -7.67 7.38 5.91
CA PHE A 115 -7.92 6.51 4.78
C PHE A 115 -9.38 6.62 4.34
N LEU A 116 -9.60 6.86 3.05
CA LEU A 116 -10.92 6.74 2.44
C LEU A 116 -11.15 5.28 2.06
N ILE A 117 -12.12 4.62 2.68
CA ILE A 117 -12.48 3.25 2.38
C ILE A 117 -13.35 3.23 1.12
N ILE A 118 -12.91 2.51 0.09
CA ILE A 118 -13.59 2.46 -1.21
C ILE A 118 -14.28 1.12 -1.49
N ALA A 119 -13.83 0.04 -0.85
CA ALA A 119 -14.44 -1.29 -1.01
C ALA A 119 -14.14 -2.19 0.19
N VAL A 120 -15.05 -3.13 0.45
CA VAL A 120 -14.82 -4.31 1.30
C VAL A 120 -14.36 -5.44 0.38
N LEU A 121 -13.38 -6.23 0.82
CA LEU A 121 -12.83 -7.33 0.05
C LEU A 121 -13.13 -8.67 0.73
N GLU A 122 -13.49 -9.66 -0.09
CA GLU A 122 -13.65 -11.04 0.34
C GLU A 122 -12.28 -11.67 0.63
N GLU A 123 -12.24 -12.61 1.59
CA GLU A 123 -11.00 -13.26 2.02
C GLU A 123 -10.31 -14.07 0.91
N ASP A 124 -11.08 -14.59 -0.04
CA ASP A 124 -10.60 -15.36 -1.19
C ASP A 124 -10.29 -14.50 -2.42
N SER A 125 -10.41 -13.17 -2.31
CA SER A 125 -10.00 -12.25 -3.37
C SER A 125 -8.48 -12.34 -3.61
N ARG A 126 -8.06 -12.11 -4.86
CA ARG A 126 -6.64 -12.18 -5.23
C ARG A 126 -5.79 -11.21 -4.41
N GLU A 127 -6.32 -10.03 -4.13
CA GLU A 127 -5.70 -8.98 -3.34
C GLU A 127 -5.46 -9.41 -1.89
N VAL A 128 -6.45 -10.06 -1.25
CA VAL A 128 -6.32 -10.54 0.13
C VAL A 128 -5.41 -11.76 0.20
N ILE A 129 -5.53 -12.70 -0.74
CA ILE A 129 -4.58 -13.81 -0.85
C ILE A 129 -3.15 -13.26 -0.97
N HIS A 130 -2.93 -12.27 -1.84
CA HIS A 130 -1.61 -11.66 -2.03
C HIS A 130 -1.12 -10.90 -0.79
N PHE A 131 -2.02 -10.23 -0.06
CA PHE A 131 -1.71 -9.57 1.20
C PHE A 131 -1.26 -10.56 2.29
N ASN A 132 -1.91 -11.72 2.37
CA ASN A 132 -1.63 -12.77 3.35
C ASN A 132 -0.46 -13.69 2.97
N GLN A 133 0.12 -13.55 1.77
CA GLN A 133 1.27 -14.37 1.36
C GLN A 133 2.49 -14.16 2.28
N GLU A 134 3.13 -15.26 2.66
CA GLU A 134 4.36 -15.20 3.47
C GLU A 134 5.47 -14.43 2.74
N LYS A 135 6.06 -13.46 3.43
CA LYS A 135 7.21 -12.70 2.95
C LYS A 135 8.50 -13.47 3.27
N VAL A 136 9.40 -13.57 2.31
CA VAL A 136 10.70 -14.25 2.47
C VAL A 136 11.74 -13.24 2.95
N GLU A 137 12.53 -13.64 3.95
CA GLU A 137 13.65 -12.85 4.44
C GLU A 137 14.93 -13.28 3.73
N CYS A 138 15.47 -12.40 2.88
CA CYS A 138 16.75 -12.64 2.22
C CYS A 138 17.88 -12.01 3.06
N LYS A 139 19.10 -12.55 2.99
CA LYS A 139 20.28 -11.95 3.67
C LYS A 139 20.90 -10.79 2.88
N ILE A 140 20.49 -10.61 1.63
CA ILE A 140 21.06 -9.64 0.68
C ILE A 140 20.06 -8.52 0.39
N HIS A 141 18.79 -8.88 0.20
CA HIS A 141 17.68 -7.95 0.13
C HIS A 141 16.96 -7.97 1.47
N GLU A 142 16.37 -6.85 1.88
CA GLU A 142 15.48 -6.83 3.05
C GLU A 142 14.26 -7.76 2.85
N ARG A 143 13.34 -7.79 3.82
CA ARG A 143 12.17 -8.65 3.81
C ARG A 143 11.29 -8.34 2.60
N SER A 144 11.17 -9.28 1.66
CA SER A 144 10.49 -9.05 0.39
C SER A 144 9.54 -10.20 0.04
N ARG A 145 8.58 -9.93 -0.83
CA ARG A 145 7.69 -10.97 -1.35
C ARG A 145 8.54 -11.96 -2.18
N PRO A 146 8.23 -13.27 -2.15
CA PRO A 146 8.91 -14.23 -3.01
C PRO A 146 8.61 -13.94 -4.48
N ALA A 147 9.47 -13.16 -5.13
CA ALA A 147 9.50 -12.99 -6.57
C ALA A 147 10.41 -14.08 -7.15
N PHE A 148 9.90 -15.31 -7.23
CA PHE A 148 10.59 -16.51 -7.74
C PHE A 148 11.94 -16.82 -7.07
N VAL A 149 12.01 -17.94 -6.35
CA VAL A 149 13.27 -18.43 -5.78
C VAL A 149 14.12 -18.98 -6.92
N CYS A 150 15.27 -18.36 -7.23
CA CYS A 150 16.27 -19.01 -8.07
C CYS A 150 16.72 -20.29 -7.35
N LYS A 151 16.69 -21.44 -8.03
CA LYS A 151 16.93 -22.81 -7.49
C LYS A 151 18.21 -22.90 -6.62
N HIS A 152 19.17 -22.01 -6.85
CA HIS A 152 20.41 -21.87 -6.06
C HIS A 152 20.22 -21.43 -4.59
N LEU A 153 19.05 -20.93 -4.22
CA LEU A 153 18.75 -20.45 -2.87
C LEU A 153 18.02 -21.49 -2.00
N ASN A 154 17.51 -22.58 -2.59
CA ASN A 154 16.95 -23.71 -1.86
C ASN A 154 17.72 -24.99 -2.20
N LEU A 155 18.70 -25.33 -1.35
CA LEU A 155 19.56 -26.50 -1.53
C LEU A 155 18.87 -27.82 -1.15
N GLU A 156 17.70 -27.77 -0.50
CA GLU A 156 17.00 -28.95 0.03
C GLU A 156 15.79 -29.35 -0.84
N ASP A 157 15.02 -28.40 -1.38
CA ASP A 157 13.86 -28.68 -2.25
C ASP A 157 13.89 -27.79 -3.53
N PRO A 158 14.45 -28.27 -4.64
CA PRO A 158 14.59 -27.50 -5.86
C PRO A 158 13.24 -27.24 -6.55
N LYS A 159 12.63 -26.08 -6.28
CA LYS A 159 11.46 -25.56 -7.02
C LYS A 159 11.83 -24.29 -7.77
N GLY A 160 11.95 -24.38 -9.10
CA GLY A 160 12.29 -23.27 -10.00
C GLY A 160 12.39 -23.72 -11.46
N PHE A 161 12.46 -22.74 -12.39
CA PHE A 161 12.60 -22.97 -13.84
C PHE A 161 13.85 -23.80 -14.19
N GLU A 162 13.78 -24.48 -15.34
CA GLU A 162 14.88 -25.24 -15.96
C GLU A 162 16.17 -24.40 -16.03
N GLU A 163 17.27 -25.12 -15.96
CA GLU A 163 18.59 -24.75 -15.42
C GLU A 163 19.20 -23.43 -15.93
N ALA A 164 19.81 -22.65 -15.02
CA ALA A 164 20.75 -21.61 -15.43
C ALA A 164 22.13 -22.24 -15.69
N TYR A 165 22.49 -22.38 -16.97
CA TYR A 165 23.82 -22.83 -17.39
C TYR A 165 24.86 -21.70 -17.27
N GLN A 166 26.11 -22.05 -16.93
CA GLN A 166 27.21 -21.08 -16.86
C GLN A 166 27.61 -20.58 -18.24
N THR A 167 27.31 -19.31 -18.55
CA THR A 167 27.71 -18.67 -19.80
C THR A 167 29.06 -17.95 -19.70
N TYR A 168 29.84 -17.95 -20.79
CA TYR A 168 31.05 -17.12 -20.92
C TYR A 168 31.13 -16.44 -22.29
N ARG A 169 31.97 -15.41 -22.40
CA ARG A 169 32.09 -14.58 -23.60
C ARG A 169 32.68 -15.40 -24.75
N GLY A 170 31.87 -15.68 -25.78
CA GLY A 170 32.25 -16.52 -26.93
C GLY A 170 31.81 -17.99 -26.83
N MET A 171 30.92 -18.32 -25.89
CA MET A 171 30.31 -19.65 -25.80
C MET A 171 29.47 -19.95 -27.05
N GLU A 172 29.77 -21.07 -27.72
CA GLU A 172 28.96 -21.58 -28.82
C GLU A 172 27.73 -22.29 -28.25
N LEU A 173 26.55 -21.96 -28.78
CA LEU A 173 25.28 -22.56 -28.40
C LEU A 173 25.06 -23.81 -29.25
N GLY A 174 24.62 -24.90 -28.64
CA GLY A 174 24.26 -26.13 -29.35
C GLY A 174 22.90 -25.99 -30.03
N ASP A 175 22.67 -26.73 -31.12
CA ASP A 175 21.38 -26.74 -31.84
C ASP A 175 20.20 -27.22 -30.98
N ASP A 176 20.48 -27.84 -29.82
CA ASP A 176 19.51 -28.36 -28.86
C ASP A 176 19.26 -27.40 -27.66
N ASP A 177 19.90 -26.23 -27.62
CA ASP A 177 19.70 -25.25 -26.54
C ASP A 177 18.38 -24.48 -26.77
N ASP A 178 17.30 -24.99 -26.16
CA ASP A 178 15.95 -24.44 -26.33
C ASP A 178 15.70 -23.24 -25.40
N PHE A 179 15.85 -22.03 -25.95
CA PHE A 179 15.65 -20.75 -25.23
C PHE A 179 14.20 -20.23 -25.25
N GLN A 180 13.21 -21.08 -25.54
CA GLN A 180 11.81 -20.67 -25.56
C GLN A 180 11.26 -20.49 -24.13
N ALA A 181 11.10 -19.24 -23.71
CA ALA A 181 10.37 -18.87 -22.50
C ALA A 181 8.86 -19.03 -22.72
N TRP A 182 8.20 -19.91 -21.93
CA TRP A 182 6.75 -20.02 -21.80
C TRP A 182 6.30 -19.56 -20.41
#